data_AF-A0A7C6F541-F1
#
_entry.id   AF-A0A7C6F541-F1
#
_cell.length_a   1.000
_cell.length_b   1.000
_cell.length_c   1.000
_cell.angle_alpha   90.00
_cell.angle_beta   90.00
_cell.angle_gamma   90.00
#
_symmetry.space_group_name_H-M   'P 1'
#
loop_
_entity.id
_entity.type
_entity.pdbx_description
1 polymer ?
#
loop_
_entity_poly.entity_id
_entity_poly.type
_entity_poly.pdbx_seq_one_letter_code
_entity_poly.pdbx_strand_id
1 'polypeptide(L)'
;MPAQEVPVARPPEQWLTEAFAQRMSEALELMTGETPQVAWRSAGSVESPPDLLWWEQPLSIGKQALVWVGAAEPSWSQIGKHVLSAAGIEESDAADARSTYLEILGQALSGLARDIGAQIREEVNCELGSEAQPPGGVSFAVVEVTLAVGQPLSVWFAPASELLELLAQAREP
;
A
#
# COMPACT_ATOMS: atom_id res chain seq x y z
N MET A 1 -42.06 0.89 4.85
CA MET A 1 -40.98 0.41 3.96
C MET A 1 -39.73 1.15 4.39
N PRO A 2 -38.67 0.47 4.89
CA PRO A 2 -37.44 1.16 5.21
C PRO A 2 -36.81 1.65 3.90
N ALA A 3 -36.37 2.91 3.88
CA ALA A 3 -35.56 3.45 2.81
C ALA A 3 -34.31 2.57 2.68
N GLN A 4 -34.13 1.94 1.51
CA GLN A 4 -32.86 1.32 1.20
C GLN A 4 -31.86 2.46 1.08
N GLU A 5 -30.91 2.53 2.02
CA GLU A 5 -29.76 3.41 1.89
C GLU A 5 -29.06 3.03 0.59
N VAL A 6 -29.10 3.93 -0.39
CA VAL A 6 -28.30 3.80 -1.60
C VAL A 6 -26.84 3.74 -1.14
N PRO A 7 -26.06 2.69 -1.48
CA PRO A 7 -24.66 2.66 -1.13
C PRO A 7 -24.00 3.86 -1.79
N VAL A 8 -23.60 4.86 -0.99
CA VAL A 8 -22.78 5.96 -1.50
C VAL A 8 -21.50 5.32 -2.02
N ALA A 9 -21.21 5.52 -3.31
CA ALA A 9 -19.98 5.02 -3.90
C ALA A 9 -18.80 5.54 -3.09
N ARG A 10 -17.96 4.63 -2.57
CA ARG A 10 -16.77 5.02 -1.81
C ARG A 10 -15.87 5.89 -2.68
N PRO A 11 -15.29 6.98 -2.16
CA PRO A 11 -14.29 7.75 -2.88
C PRO A 11 -13.13 6.86 -3.38
N PRO A 12 -12.55 7.14 -4.55
CA PRO A 12 -11.45 6.35 -5.09
C PRO A 12 -10.27 6.20 -4.13
N GLU A 13 -9.93 7.25 -3.37
CA GLU A 13 -8.81 7.23 -2.41
C GLU A 13 -9.05 6.25 -1.26
N GLN A 14 -10.29 6.20 -0.75
CA GLN A 14 -10.69 5.27 0.30
C GLN A 14 -10.61 3.83 -0.19
N TRP A 15 -11.14 3.56 -1.38
CA TRP A 15 -11.10 2.23 -1.97
C TRP A 15 -9.66 1.77 -2.23
N LEU A 16 -8.80 2.63 -2.80
CA LEU A 16 -7.40 2.31 -3.06
C LEU A 16 -6.64 1.99 -1.77
N THR A 17 -6.84 2.79 -0.73
CA THR A 17 -6.16 2.58 0.56
C THR A 17 -6.58 1.25 1.18
N GLU A 18 -7.88 0.94 1.15
CA GLU A 18 -8.42 -0.32 1.66
C GLU A 18 -7.92 -1.51 0.84
N ALA A 19 -7.90 -1.39 -0.49
CA ALA A 19 -7.33 -2.41 -1.37
C ALA A 19 -5.85 -2.63 -1.06
N PHE A 20 -5.06 -1.56 -0.93
CA PHE A 20 -3.64 -1.66 -0.58
C PHE A 20 -3.43 -2.33 0.79
N ALA A 21 -4.20 -1.93 1.81
CA ALA A 21 -4.16 -2.54 3.14
C ALA A 21 -4.45 -4.05 3.08
N GLN A 22 -5.46 -4.45 2.30
CA GLN A 22 -5.80 -5.85 2.10
C GLN A 22 -4.68 -6.61 1.37
N ARG A 23 -4.11 -6.04 0.30
CA ARG A 23 -2.99 -6.67 -0.44
C ARG A 23 -1.73 -6.81 0.42
N MET A 24 -1.46 -5.85 1.30
CA MET A 24 -0.37 -5.94 2.28
C MET A 24 -0.60 -7.09 3.27
N SER A 25 -1.83 -7.24 3.78
CA SER A 25 -2.20 -8.35 4.67
C SER A 25 -1.95 -9.70 4.00
N GLU A 26 -2.41 -9.86 2.77
CA GLU A 26 -2.27 -11.11 2.01
C GLU A 26 -0.83 -11.43 1.61
N ALA A 27 -0.03 -10.43 1.22
CA ALA A 27 1.38 -10.62 0.91
C ALA A 27 2.16 -11.12 2.14
N LEU A 28 1.88 -10.51 3.30
CA LEU A 28 2.47 -10.95 4.56
C LEU A 28 2.02 -12.36 4.94
N GLU A 29 0.72 -12.65 4.88
CA GLU A 29 0.18 -13.98 5.19
C GLU A 29 0.77 -15.07 4.29
N LEU A 30 0.95 -14.77 3.00
CA LEU A 30 1.60 -15.69 2.06
C LEU A 30 3.04 -16.02 2.47
N MET A 31 3.78 -15.03 2.98
CA MET A 31 5.20 -15.18 3.31
C MET A 31 5.45 -15.70 4.72
N THR A 32 4.55 -15.47 5.67
CA THR A 32 4.72 -15.88 7.08
C THR A 32 3.86 -17.05 7.48
N GLY A 33 2.76 -17.32 6.76
CA GLY A 33 1.73 -18.27 7.18
C GLY A 33 0.87 -17.76 8.35
N GLU A 34 1.00 -16.50 8.75
CA GLU A 34 0.24 -15.84 9.81
C GLU A 34 -0.67 -14.78 9.22
N THR A 35 -1.90 -14.65 9.71
CA THR A 35 -2.82 -13.60 9.27
C THR A 35 -2.54 -12.29 10.03
N PRO A 36 -1.88 -11.27 9.44
CA PRO A 36 -1.62 -10.01 10.14
C PRO A 36 -2.91 -9.19 10.26
N GLN A 37 -3.03 -8.41 11.33
CA GLN A 37 -4.12 -7.45 11.43
C GLN A 37 -3.72 -6.16 10.71
N VAL A 38 -4.56 -5.71 9.79
CA VAL A 38 -4.33 -4.47 9.06
C VAL A 38 -5.52 -3.54 9.24
N ALA A 39 -5.24 -2.32 9.65
CA ALA A 39 -6.20 -1.22 9.68
C ALA A 39 -5.67 -0.06 8.83
N TRP A 40 -6.53 0.88 8.47
CA TRP A 40 -6.07 2.10 7.81
C TRP A 40 -6.88 3.31 8.27
N ARG A 41 -6.28 4.49 8.11
CA ARG A 41 -6.90 5.79 8.36
C ARG A 41 -6.37 6.85 7.41
N SER A 42 -7.16 7.87 7.12
CA SER A 42 -6.66 9.07 6.45
C SER A 42 -5.70 9.81 7.38
N ALA A 43 -4.55 10.28 6.88
CA ALA A 43 -3.58 11.00 7.70
C ALA A 43 -4.08 12.41 8.07
N GLY A 44 -4.98 12.99 7.28
CA GLY A 44 -5.50 14.34 7.48
C GLY A 44 -4.47 15.46 7.20
N SER A 45 -3.21 15.11 6.90
CA SER A 45 -2.17 16.01 6.42
C SER A 45 -1.79 15.71 4.98
N VAL A 46 -1.33 16.75 4.27
CA VAL A 46 -0.69 16.67 2.96
C VAL A 46 0.84 16.74 3.04
N GLU A 47 1.36 16.78 4.27
CA GLU A 47 2.80 16.74 4.55
C GLU A 47 3.20 15.30 4.90
N SER A 48 4.22 14.81 4.20
CA SER A 48 4.87 13.53 4.52
C SER A 48 5.70 13.67 5.78
N PRO A 49 5.72 12.67 6.68
CA PRO A 49 6.70 12.63 7.76
C PRO A 49 8.15 12.69 7.23
N PRO A 50 9.08 13.25 8.01
CA PRO A 50 10.50 13.18 7.68
C PRO A 50 11.02 11.73 7.77
N ASP A 51 12.14 11.47 7.09
CA ASP A 51 12.95 10.25 7.24
C ASP A 51 12.24 8.92 6.92
N LEU A 52 11.31 8.94 5.97
CA LEU A 52 10.70 7.72 5.44
C LEU A 52 11.48 7.18 4.24
N LEU A 53 11.60 5.86 4.15
CA LEU A 53 11.89 5.19 2.90
C LEU A 53 10.64 5.29 2.03
N TRP A 54 10.74 6.04 0.93
CA TRP A 54 9.68 6.21 -0.05
C TRP A 54 9.93 5.33 -1.27
N TRP A 55 8.94 4.53 -1.63
CA TRP A 55 8.87 3.77 -2.86
C TRP A 55 7.80 4.38 -3.77
N GLU A 56 8.21 4.79 -4.98
CA GLU A 56 7.32 5.18 -6.06
C GLU A 56 7.07 3.98 -6.98
N GLN A 57 5.80 3.70 -7.22
CA GLN A 57 5.37 2.61 -8.09
C GLN A 57 4.49 3.13 -9.23
N PRO A 58 5.06 3.32 -10.44
CA PRO A 58 4.28 3.59 -11.64
C PRO A 58 3.47 2.37 -12.08
N LEU A 59 2.32 2.64 -12.69
CA LEU A 59 1.37 1.64 -13.23
C LEU A 59 1.23 1.82 -14.75
N SER A 60 1.01 0.72 -15.47
CA SER A 60 0.98 0.68 -16.94
C SER A 60 -0.24 1.35 -17.61
N ILE A 61 -0.97 2.20 -16.90
CA ILE A 61 -2.24 2.81 -17.34
C ILE A 61 -2.19 4.33 -17.51
N GLY A 62 -1.01 4.91 -17.38
CA GLY A 62 -0.79 6.33 -17.64
C GLY A 62 0.52 6.82 -17.08
N LYS A 63 1.14 7.82 -17.72
CA LYS A 63 2.46 8.33 -17.35
C LYS A 63 2.57 8.89 -15.92
N GLN A 64 1.44 9.21 -15.30
CA GLN A 64 1.35 9.75 -13.94
C GLN A 64 0.41 8.92 -13.04
N ALA A 65 -0.04 7.77 -13.54
CA ALA A 65 -0.84 6.84 -12.76
C ALA A 65 0.10 6.00 -11.89
N LEU A 66 0.35 6.47 -10.67
CA LEU A 66 1.31 5.87 -9.77
C LEU A 66 0.88 6.02 -8.31
N VAL A 67 1.53 5.25 -7.44
CA VAL A 67 1.37 5.34 -5.98
C VAL A 67 2.72 5.50 -5.29
N TRP A 68 2.73 6.18 -4.16
CA TRP A 68 3.87 6.24 -3.25
C TRP A 68 3.57 5.47 -1.97
N VAL A 69 4.55 4.71 -1.49
CA VAL A 69 4.48 3.99 -0.21
C VAL A 69 5.68 4.37 0.64
N GLY A 70 5.43 4.81 1.86
CA GLY A 70 6.43 5.35 2.78
C GLY A 70 6.48 4.56 4.08
N ALA A 71 7.66 4.19 4.57
CA ALA A 71 7.79 3.60 5.90
C ALA A 71 9.03 4.11 6.62
N ALA A 72 8.92 4.31 7.93
CA ALA A 72 10.05 4.65 8.77
C ALA A 72 10.90 3.39 9.04
N GLU A 73 12.18 3.56 9.36
CA GLU A 73 13.09 2.45 9.66
C GLU A 73 12.55 1.42 10.67
N PRO A 74 11.98 1.82 11.82
CA PRO A 74 11.41 0.85 12.73
C PRO A 74 10.27 0.02 12.11
N SER A 75 9.50 0.59 11.17
CA SER A 75 8.37 -0.10 10.54
C SER A 75 8.83 -1.06 9.44
N TRP A 76 9.59 -0.57 8.45
CA TRP A 76 10.05 -1.45 7.36
C TRP A 76 10.99 -2.54 7.86
N SER A 77 11.86 -2.23 8.83
CA SER A 77 12.83 -3.22 9.34
C SER A 77 12.15 -4.32 10.14
N GLN A 78 11.15 -3.99 10.96
CA GLN A 78 10.40 -4.99 11.73
C GLN A 78 9.55 -5.88 10.81
N ILE A 79 8.92 -5.30 9.78
CA ILE A 79 8.19 -6.08 8.78
C ILE A 79 9.12 -7.07 8.06
N GLY A 80 10.25 -6.59 7.54
CA GLY A 80 11.21 -7.46 6.85
C GLY A 80 11.79 -8.55 7.74
N LYS A 81 12.18 -8.20 8.97
CA LYS A 81 12.70 -9.16 9.97
C LYS A 81 11.66 -10.20 10.38
N HIS A 82 10.40 -9.83 10.49
CA HIS A 82 9.33 -10.78 10.81
C HIS A 82 9.21 -11.87 9.74
N VAL A 83 9.24 -11.46 8.47
CA VAL A 83 9.21 -12.42 7.34
C VAL A 83 10.47 -13.28 7.29
N LEU A 84 11.66 -12.69 7.49
CA LEU A 84 12.91 -13.46 7.55
C LEU A 84 12.91 -14.47 8.71
N SER A 85 12.41 -14.07 9.88
CA SER A 85 12.27 -14.94 11.04
C SER A 85 11.29 -16.09 10.77
N ALA A 86 10.16 -15.83 10.11
CA ALA A 86 9.21 -16.87 9.70
C ALA A 86 9.84 -17.88 8.72
N ALA A 87 10.83 -17.45 7.91
CA ALA A 87 11.62 -18.31 7.05
C ALA A 87 12.78 -19.05 7.77
N GLY A 88 12.93 -18.87 9.09
CA GLY A 88 13.98 -19.50 9.90
C GLY A 88 15.32 -18.76 9.88
N ILE A 89 15.35 -17.49 9.46
CA ILE A 89 16.55 -16.65 9.45
C ILE A 89 16.54 -15.78 10.72
N GLU A 90 17.32 -16.17 11.73
CA GLU A 90 17.35 -15.50 13.04
C GLU A 90 18.26 -14.26 13.08
N GLU A 91 19.34 -14.27 12.31
CA GLU A 91 20.27 -13.15 12.18
C GLU A 91 20.19 -12.57 10.77
N SER A 92 19.55 -11.41 10.65
CA SER A 92 19.47 -10.63 9.41
C SER A 92 19.94 -9.20 9.66
N ASP A 93 20.70 -8.65 8.73
CA ASP A 93 21.10 -7.25 8.83
C ASP A 93 19.99 -6.28 8.35
N ALA A 94 20.26 -4.99 8.38
CA ALA A 94 19.31 -3.97 7.93
C ALA A 94 19.06 -4.03 6.42
N ALA A 95 20.03 -4.44 5.61
CA ALA A 95 19.90 -4.55 4.17
C ALA A 95 19.01 -5.74 3.78
N ASP A 96 19.16 -6.88 4.47
CA ASP A 96 18.30 -8.06 4.30
C ASP A 96 16.84 -7.74 4.63
N ALA A 97 16.62 -7.08 5.77
CA ALA A 97 15.28 -6.67 6.20
C ALA A 97 14.65 -5.68 5.21
N ARG A 98 15.46 -4.74 4.69
CA ARG A 98 15.02 -3.77 3.70
C ARG A 98 14.64 -4.42 2.37
N SER A 99 15.48 -5.34 1.87
CA SER A 99 15.18 -6.08 0.63
C SER A 99 13.89 -6.88 0.78
N THR A 100 13.76 -7.60 1.89
CA THR A 100 12.55 -8.39 2.19
C THR A 100 11.30 -7.52 2.29
N TYR A 101 11.40 -6.35 2.94
CA TYR A 101 10.31 -5.37 2.95
C TYR A 101 9.91 -4.91 1.55
N LEU A 102 10.88 -4.59 0.68
CA LEU A 102 10.60 -4.18 -0.70
C LEU A 102 9.99 -5.32 -1.54
N GLU A 103 10.35 -6.58 -1.27
CA GLU A 103 9.73 -7.75 -1.92
C GLU A 103 8.25 -7.91 -1.51
N ILE A 104 7.94 -7.81 -0.21
CA ILE A 104 6.55 -7.82 0.30
C ILE A 104 5.75 -6.68 -0.33
N LEU A 105 6.35 -5.49 -0.36
CA LEU A 105 5.73 -4.31 -0.95
C LEU A 105 5.46 -4.52 -2.45
N GLY A 106 6.41 -5.08 -3.20
CA GLY A 106 6.25 -5.41 -4.61
C GLY A 106 5.12 -6.42 -4.87
N GLN A 107 4.98 -7.43 -4.01
CA GLN A 107 3.87 -8.39 -4.10
C GLN A 107 2.52 -7.72 -3.82
N ALA A 108 2.43 -6.91 -2.77
CA ALA A 108 1.22 -6.17 -2.44
C ALA A 108 0.81 -5.20 -3.56
N LEU A 109 1.76 -4.45 -4.10
CA LEU A 109 1.54 -3.51 -5.20
C LEU A 109 1.13 -4.22 -6.51
N SER A 110 1.70 -5.38 -6.79
CA SER A 110 1.28 -6.21 -7.93
C SER A 110 -0.14 -6.76 -7.77
N GLY A 111 -0.56 -7.05 -6.53
CA GLY A 111 -1.97 -7.29 -6.20
C GLY A 111 -2.84 -6.08 -6.45
N LEU A 112 -2.42 -4.91 -5.97
CA LEU A 112 -3.17 -3.67 -6.11
C LEU A 112 -3.34 -3.26 -7.58
N ALA A 113 -2.31 -3.43 -8.40
CA ALA A 113 -2.38 -3.21 -9.84
C ALA A 113 -3.52 -4.05 -10.47
N ARG A 114 -3.58 -5.34 -10.15
CA ARG A 114 -4.66 -6.23 -10.64
C ARG A 114 -6.05 -5.77 -10.15
N ASP A 115 -6.17 -5.34 -8.90
CA ASP A 115 -7.43 -4.81 -8.34
C ASP A 115 -7.87 -3.53 -9.06
N ILE A 116 -6.93 -2.63 -9.38
CA ILE A 116 -7.16 -1.43 -10.21
C ILE A 116 -7.63 -1.83 -11.60
N GLY A 117 -6.95 -2.81 -12.23
CA GLY A 117 -7.31 -3.28 -13.56
C GLY A 117 -8.72 -3.85 -13.63
N ALA A 118 -9.14 -4.58 -12.59
CA ALA A 118 -10.50 -5.06 -12.47
C ALA A 118 -11.54 -3.93 -12.36
N GLN A 119 -11.20 -2.81 -11.69
CA GLN A 119 -12.10 -1.65 -11.60
C GLN A 119 -12.27 -0.95 -12.95
N ILE A 120 -11.17 -0.71 -13.66
CA ILE A 120 -11.18 0.04 -14.93
C ILE A 120 -11.40 -0.85 -16.16
N ARG A 121 -11.48 -2.17 -15.97
CA ARG A 121 -11.64 -3.20 -17.01
C ARG A 121 -10.51 -3.19 -18.05
N GLU A 122 -9.30 -2.93 -17.58
CA GLU A 122 -8.07 -2.96 -18.38
C GLU A 122 -6.99 -3.76 -17.63
N GLU A 123 -6.03 -4.31 -18.36
CA GLU A 123 -4.86 -4.93 -17.74
C GLU A 123 -3.93 -3.86 -17.18
N VAL A 124 -3.67 -3.92 -15.88
CA VAL A 124 -2.75 -3.00 -15.18
C VAL A 124 -1.61 -3.80 -14.59
N ASN A 125 -0.39 -3.39 -14.90
CA ASN A 125 0.83 -3.96 -14.37
C ASN A 125 1.64 -2.88 -13.62
N CYS A 126 2.43 -3.32 -12.64
CA CYS A 126 3.47 -2.47 -12.06
C CYS A 126 4.61 -2.30 -13.07
N GLU A 127 5.01 -1.05 -13.32
CA GLU A 127 6.24 -0.76 -14.06
C GLU A 127 7.46 -0.78 -13.12
N LEU A 128 8.63 -0.38 -13.62
CA LEU A 128 9.83 -0.31 -12.79
C LEU A 128 9.66 0.77 -11.71
N GLY A 129 9.52 0.32 -10.47
CA GLY A 129 9.47 1.21 -9.30
C GLY A 129 10.86 1.76 -8.93
N SER A 130 10.86 2.84 -8.15
CA SER A 130 12.10 3.48 -7.70
C SER A 130 11.93 4.17 -6.36
N GLU A 131 13.03 4.52 -5.71
CA GLU A 131 12.98 5.29 -4.48
C GLU A 131 12.84 6.78 -4.79
N ALA A 132 11.65 7.33 -4.54
CA ALA A 132 11.35 8.74 -4.77
C ALA A 132 10.28 9.22 -3.80
N GLN A 133 10.49 10.40 -3.21
CA GLN A 133 9.51 11.03 -2.32
C GLN A 133 8.34 11.60 -3.15
N PRO A 134 7.08 11.50 -2.67
CA PRO A 134 5.96 12.17 -3.31
C PRO A 134 6.17 13.69 -3.38
N PRO A 135 5.64 14.35 -4.42
CA PRO A 135 5.59 15.80 -4.46
C PRO A 135 4.69 16.34 -3.33
N GLY A 136 4.86 17.62 -2.97
CA GLY A 136 3.98 18.27 -2.01
C GLY A 136 2.54 18.36 -2.49
N GLY A 137 1.58 18.33 -1.56
CA GLY A 137 0.15 18.49 -1.86
C GLY A 137 -0.60 17.19 -2.17
N VAL A 138 0.05 16.03 -2.07
CA VAL A 138 -0.63 14.73 -2.11
C VAL A 138 -1.29 14.43 -0.77
N SER A 139 -2.44 13.75 -0.81
CA SER A 139 -3.12 13.30 0.41
C SER A 139 -2.61 11.93 0.83
N PHE A 140 -2.30 11.79 2.11
CA PHE A 140 -1.79 10.54 2.67
C PHE A 140 -2.87 9.76 3.41
N ALA A 141 -2.77 8.45 3.32
CA ALA A 141 -3.34 7.51 4.27
C ALA A 141 -2.22 6.79 5.04
N VAL A 142 -2.56 6.29 6.22
CA VAL A 142 -1.69 5.44 7.03
C VAL A 142 -2.35 4.07 7.12
N VAL A 143 -1.65 3.05 6.64
CA VAL A 143 -1.95 1.64 6.84
C VAL A 143 -1.16 1.17 8.06
N GLU A 144 -1.87 0.67 9.06
CA GLU A 144 -1.32 0.16 10.30
C GLU A 144 -1.31 -1.37 10.26
N VAL A 145 -0.10 -1.96 10.23
CA VAL A 145 0.13 -3.40 10.17
C VAL A 145 0.55 -3.90 11.54
N THR A 146 -0.21 -4.81 12.12
CA THR A 146 0.14 -5.48 13.38
C THR A 146 0.52 -6.93 13.08
N LEU A 147 1.80 -7.25 13.32
CA LEU A 147 2.37 -8.59 13.16
C LEU A 147 2.24 -9.33 14.49
N ALA A 148 1.56 -10.48 14.49
CA ALA A 148 1.26 -11.26 15.70
C ALA A 148 0.69 -10.38 16.84
N VAL A 149 1.25 -10.49 18.06
CA VAL A 149 0.94 -9.62 19.20
C VAL A 149 2.02 -8.55 19.29
N GLY A 150 1.73 -7.33 18.82
CA GLY A 150 2.72 -6.27 18.72
C GLY A 150 2.13 -4.87 18.66
N GLN A 151 3.01 -3.87 18.56
CA GLN A 151 2.60 -2.51 18.25
C GLN A 151 2.30 -2.38 16.75
N PRO A 152 1.30 -1.58 16.36
CA PRO A 152 1.04 -1.31 14.95
C PRO A 152 2.24 -0.61 14.28
N LEU A 153 2.61 -1.09 13.10
CA LEU A 153 3.67 -0.56 12.24
C LEU A 153 3.03 0.28 11.15
N SER A 154 3.49 1.51 10.99
CA SER A 154 2.85 2.48 10.10
C SER A 154 3.50 2.45 8.72
N VAL A 155 2.66 2.23 7.70
CA VAL A 155 2.99 2.32 6.28
C VAL A 155 2.13 3.42 5.65
N TRP A 156 2.78 4.47 5.16
CA TRP A 156 2.15 5.59 4.49
C TRP A 156 1.84 5.22 3.05
N PHE A 157 0.68 5.65 2.57
CA PHE A 157 0.22 5.38 1.22
C PHE A 157 -0.34 6.67 0.61
N ALA A 158 0.07 7.00 -0.61
CA ALA A 158 -0.45 8.15 -1.34
C ALA A 158 -0.63 7.78 -2.82
N PRO A 159 -1.86 7.79 -3.35
CA PRO A 159 -2.07 7.71 -4.79
C PRO A 159 -1.88 9.07 -5.46
N ALA A 160 -1.35 9.07 -6.68
CA ALA A 160 -1.29 10.27 -7.52
C ALA A 160 -2.70 10.71 -7.96
N SER A 161 -2.90 12.02 -8.14
CA SER A 161 -4.18 12.58 -8.56
C SER A 161 -4.68 12.00 -9.88
N GLU A 162 -3.79 11.77 -10.85
CA GLU A 162 -4.15 11.15 -12.13
C GLU A 162 -4.78 9.77 -11.95
N LEU A 163 -4.25 8.96 -11.03
CA LEU A 163 -4.81 7.63 -10.73
C LEU A 163 -6.20 7.75 -10.10
N LEU A 164 -6.39 8.72 -9.20
CA LEU A 164 -7.69 8.99 -8.58
C LEU A 164 -8.72 9.43 -9.61
N GLU A 165 -8.33 10.30 -10.55
CA GLU A 165 -9.19 10.77 -11.63
C GLU A 165 -9.60 9.65 -12.59
N LEU A 166 -8.65 8.77 -12.98
CA LEU A 166 -8.95 7.60 -13.81
C LEU A 166 -9.96 6.66 -13.13
N LEU A 167 -9.76 6.39 -11.83
CA LEU A 167 -10.68 5.55 -11.06
C LEU A 167 -12.05 6.20 -10.85
N ALA A 168 -12.11 7.53 -10.72
CA ALA A 168 -13.37 8.25 -10.63
C ALA A 168 -14.15 8.13 -11.95
N GLN A 169 -13.50 8.35 -13.09
CA GLN A 169 -14.11 8.25 -14.43
C GLN A 169 -14.63 6.84 -14.72
N ALA A 170 -13.88 5.80 -14.37
CA ALA A 170 -14.30 4.40 -14.56
C ALA A 170 -15.55 4.01 -13.74
N ARG A 171 -15.91 4.80 -12.72
CA ARG A 171 -17.09 4.60 -11.86
C ARG A 171 -18.29 5.41 -12.31
N GLU A 172 -18.14 6.31 -13.27
CA GLU A 172 -19.27 7.01 -13.88
C GLU A 172 -20.09 6.01 -14.73
N PRO A 173 -21.43 5.98 -14.58
CA PRO A 173 -22.30 4.97 -15.19
C PRO A 173 -22.45 5.10 -16.72
#